data_AF-A0A934YFE2-F1
#
_entry.id   AF-A0A934YFE2-F1
#
_cell.length_a   1.000
_cell.length_b   1.000
_cell.length_c   1.000
_cell.angle_alpha   90.00
_cell.angle_beta   90.00
_cell.angle_gamma   90.00
#
_symmetry.space_group_name_H-M   'P 1'
#
loop_
_entity.id
_entity.type
_entity.pdbx_description
1 polymer ?
#
loop_
_entity_poly.entity_id
_entity_poly.type
_entity_poly.pdbx_seq_one_letter_code
_entity_poly.pdbx_strand_id
1 'polypeptide(L)'
;MWFAVLPPVRVHHPHVDLKPDDGAPFVRGTRVAVRRLYAWHKGGASVETLLKRYPGLGPARLFDALAFAYDNLELVEADLARERALLHSDPDAPKAATRQEKLPF
;
A
#
# COMPACT_ATOMS: atom_id res chain seq x y z
N MET A 1 12.06 -39.85 16.51
CA MET A 1 11.12 -38.87 17.07
C MET A 1 10.39 -38.22 15.92
N TRP A 2 9.07 -38.35 15.85
CA TRP A 2 8.26 -37.75 14.80
C TRP A 2 7.86 -36.36 15.30
N PHE A 3 8.35 -35.29 14.68
CA PHE A 3 7.81 -33.95 14.95
C PHE A 3 6.44 -33.90 14.30
N ALA A 4 5.39 -33.81 15.12
CA ALA A 4 4.06 -33.51 14.62
C ALA A 4 4.09 -32.10 14.03
N VAL A 5 3.89 -31.98 12.72
CA VAL A 5 3.75 -30.69 12.05
C VAL A 5 2.44 -30.07 12.53
N LEU A 6 2.52 -28.92 13.21
CA LEU A 6 1.33 -28.16 13.60
C LEU A 6 0.62 -27.65 12.34
N PRO A 7 -0.73 -27.58 12.34
CA PRO A 7 -1.46 -27.07 11.20
C PRO A 7 -1.13 -25.59 10.96
N PRO A 8 -1.11 -25.14 9.69
CA PRO A 8 -0.87 -23.73 9.39
C PRO A 8 -2.03 -22.87 9.90
N VAL A 9 -1.72 -21.79 10.62
CA VAL A 9 -2.70 -20.77 11.05
C VAL A 9 -2.75 -19.68 9.99
N ARG A 10 -3.95 -19.32 9.53
CA ARG A 10 -4.17 -18.12 8.73
C ARG A 10 -4.58 -16.98 9.66
N VAL A 11 -3.79 -15.91 9.66
CA VAL A 11 -4.10 -14.70 10.41
C VAL A 11 -5.03 -13.83 9.57
N HIS A 12 -6.13 -13.37 10.16
CA HIS A 12 -7.03 -12.42 9.54
C HIS A 12 -6.63 -11.00 9.92
N HIS A 13 -6.63 -10.08 8.96
CA HIS A 13 -6.27 -8.66 9.14
C HIS A 13 -7.51 -7.77 9.08
N PRO A 14 -8.25 -7.59 10.19
CA PRO A 14 -9.56 -6.91 10.19
C PRO A 14 -9.50 -5.41 9.92
N HIS A 15 -8.32 -4.80 9.88
CA HIS A 15 -8.13 -3.37 9.68
C HIS A 15 -7.56 -3.01 8.31
N VAL A 16 -7.39 -3.98 7.41
CA VAL A 16 -6.91 -3.75 6.04
C VAL A 16 -8.00 -4.11 5.04
N ASP A 17 -8.32 -3.16 4.17
CA ASP A 17 -9.21 -3.36 3.02
C ASP A 17 -8.41 -3.19 1.72
N LEU A 18 -8.89 -3.79 0.63
CA LEU A 18 -8.35 -3.58 -0.71
C LEU A 18 -9.21 -2.56 -1.43
N LYS A 19 -8.60 -1.61 -2.14
CA LYS A 19 -9.40 -0.69 -2.93
C LYS A 19 -10.08 -1.45 -4.10
N PRO A 20 -11.34 -1.11 -4.43
CA PRO A 20 -12.06 -1.80 -5.49
C PRO A 20 -11.50 -1.60 -6.91
N ASP A 21 -10.78 -0.50 -7.14
CA ASP A 21 -10.27 -0.08 -8.45
C ASP A 21 -8.94 -0.76 -8.81
N ASP A 22 -7.94 -0.65 -7.93
CA ASP A 22 -6.55 -1.05 -8.21
C ASP A 22 -6.04 -2.18 -7.29
N GLY A 23 -6.88 -2.66 -6.38
CA GLY A 23 -6.54 -3.67 -5.39
C GLY A 23 -5.51 -3.22 -4.35
N ALA A 24 -5.16 -1.92 -4.28
CA ALA A 24 -4.16 -1.43 -3.35
C ALA A 24 -4.65 -1.59 -1.90
N PRO A 25 -3.83 -2.17 -0.99
CA PRO A 25 -4.22 -2.29 0.41
C PRO A 25 -4.19 -0.93 1.12
N PHE A 26 -5.25 -0.64 1.87
CA PHE A 26 -5.36 0.56 2.70
C PHE A 26 -5.97 0.24 4.05
N VAL A 27 -5.69 1.10 5.03
CA VAL A 27 -6.20 0.91 6.39
C VAL A 27 -7.68 1.30 6.45
N ARG A 28 -8.53 0.35 6.87
CA ARG A 28 -9.99 0.48 6.96
C ARG A 28 -10.40 1.76 7.68
N GLY A 29 -11.38 2.46 7.10
CA GLY A 29 -11.91 3.72 7.63
C GLY A 29 -10.95 4.92 7.46
N THR A 30 -9.86 4.75 6.70
CA THR A 30 -8.91 5.81 6.39
C THR A 30 -8.55 5.78 4.90
N ARG A 31 -7.75 6.75 4.45
CA ARG A 31 -7.11 6.73 3.12
C ARG A 31 -5.62 6.39 3.20
N VAL A 32 -5.14 5.88 4.34
CA VAL A 32 -3.73 5.58 4.55
C VAL A 32 -3.40 4.25 3.87
N ALA A 33 -2.58 4.31 2.82
CA ALA A 33 -2.12 3.12 2.11
C ALA A 33 -1.16 2.29 2.98
N VAL A 34 -1.33 0.97 2.98
CA VAL A 34 -0.46 0.05 3.74
C VAL A 34 0.99 0.16 3.27
N ARG A 35 1.21 0.24 1.95
CA ARG A 35 2.54 0.45 1.37
C ARG A 35 3.28 1.65 1.95
N ARG A 36 2.57 2.71 2.34
CA ARG A 36 3.20 3.91 2.92
C ARG A 36 3.69 3.65 4.34
N LEU A 37 2.89 2.96 5.15
CA LEU A 37 3.29 2.56 6.50
C LEU A 37 4.47 1.60 6.46
N TYR A 38 4.40 0.60 5.56
CA TYR A 38 5.48 -0.36 5.34
C TYR A 38 6.78 0.30 4.88
N ALA A 39 6.75 1.18 3.87
CA ALA A 39 7.94 1.84 3.36
C ALA A 39 8.67 2.65 4.43
N TRP A 40 7.93 3.35 5.30
CA TRP A 40 8.51 4.13 6.40
C TRP A 40 9.09 3.22 7.48
N HIS A 41 8.36 2.17 7.87
CA HIS A 41 8.83 1.21 8.86
C HIS A 41 10.09 0.46 8.38
N LYS A 42 10.09 -0.02 7.12
CA LYS A 42 11.26 -0.61 6.45
C LYS A 42 12.45 0.34 6.41
N GLY A 43 12.19 1.65 6.27
CA GLY A 43 13.20 2.71 6.33
C GLY A 43 13.69 3.09 7.73
N GLY A 44 13.25 2.37 8.78
CA GLY A 44 13.69 2.58 10.17
C GLY A 44 12.80 3.50 11.00
N ALA A 45 11.65 3.95 10.48
CA ALA A 45 10.71 4.72 11.29
C ALA A 45 10.11 3.84 12.40
N SER A 46 10.18 4.30 13.64
CA SER A 46 9.54 3.60 14.76
C SER A 46 8.01 3.67 14.68
N VAL A 47 7.34 2.69 15.28
CA VAL A 47 5.87 2.67 15.40
C VAL A 47 5.35 3.94 16.08
N GLU A 48 6.03 4.42 17.12
CA GLU A 48 5.67 5.68 17.80
C GLU A 48 5.73 6.89 16.86
N THR A 49 6.71 6.92 15.96
CA THR A 49 6.84 7.96 14.93
C THR A 49 5.68 7.90 13.94
N LEU A 50 5.30 6.69 13.53
CA LEU A 50 4.15 6.47 12.65
C LEU A 50 2.82 6.88 13.32
N LEU A 51 2.63 6.56 14.61
CA LEU A 51 1.44 6.99 15.36
C LEU A 51 1.37 8.50 15.52
N LYS A 52 2.50 9.17 15.78
CA LYS A 52 2.55 10.65 15.81
C LYS A 52 2.21 11.26 14.45
N ARG A 53 2.63 10.63 13.35
CA ARG A 53 2.33 11.09 11.98
C ARG A 53 0.87 10.83 11.57
N TYR A 54 0.29 9.73 12.04
CA TYR A 54 -1.09 9.33 11.73
C TYR A 54 -1.91 9.16 13.01
N PRO A 55 -2.20 10.25 13.75
CA PRO A 55 -2.83 10.17 15.07
C PRO A 55 -4.23 9.52 15.03
N GLY A 56 -4.96 9.63 13.92
CA GLY A 56 -6.27 8.98 13.74
C GLY A 56 -6.21 7.47 13.46
N LEU A 57 -5.03 6.91 13.17
CA LEU A 57 -4.90 5.48 12.86
C LEU A 57 -5.06 4.64 14.12
N GLY A 58 -4.47 5.08 15.24
CA GLY A 58 -4.41 4.32 16.48
C GLY A 58 -3.53 3.07 16.40
N PRO A 59 -3.13 2.48 17.54
CA PRO A 59 -2.18 1.35 17.57
C PRO A 59 -2.67 0.10 16.85
N ALA A 60 -3.91 -0.34 17.10
CA ALA A 60 -4.43 -1.60 16.55
C ALA A 60 -4.38 -1.64 15.02
N ARG A 61 -4.84 -0.58 14.36
CA ARG A 61 -4.84 -0.49 12.90
C ARG A 61 -3.42 -0.37 12.32
N LEU A 62 -2.52 0.34 13.00
CA LEU A 62 -1.13 0.44 12.56
C LEU A 62 -0.43 -0.92 12.61
N PHE A 63 -0.52 -1.62 13.74
CA PHE A 63 0.10 -2.92 13.90
C PHE A 63 -0.49 -3.95 12.95
N ASP A 64 -1.81 -3.98 12.77
CA ASP A 64 -2.44 -4.89 11.82
C ASP A 64 -2.03 -4.60 10.37
N ALA A 65 -1.91 -3.32 9.99
CA ALA A 65 -1.41 -2.94 8.67
C ALA A 65 0.04 -3.37 8.43
N LEU A 66 0.91 -3.26 9.44
CA LEU A 66 2.29 -3.73 9.35
C LEU A 66 2.35 -5.26 9.29
N ALA A 67 1.57 -5.97 10.12
CA ALA A 67 1.46 -7.42 10.08
C ALA A 67 1.01 -7.89 8.69
N PHE A 68 -0.08 -7.32 8.16
CA PHE A 68 -0.55 -7.58 6.80
C PHE A 68 0.57 -7.38 5.77
N ALA A 69 1.35 -6.31 5.88
CA ALA A 69 2.42 -6.04 4.94
C ALA A 69 3.52 -7.11 4.97
N TYR A 70 3.94 -7.54 6.16
CA TYR A 70 4.95 -8.58 6.31
C TYR A 70 4.46 -9.97 5.89
N ASP A 71 3.17 -10.25 6.03
CA ASP A 71 2.56 -11.49 5.53
C ASP A 71 2.34 -11.47 4.01
N ASN A 72 2.38 -10.28 3.37
CA ASN A 72 2.06 -10.09 1.94
C ASN A 72 3.11 -9.20 1.23
N LEU A 73 4.40 -9.45 1.47
CA LEU A 73 5.48 -8.60 0.97
C LEU A 73 5.49 -8.43 -0.56
N GLU A 74 5.22 -9.50 -1.32
CA GLU A 74 5.19 -9.43 -2.79
C GLU A 74 4.15 -8.42 -3.29
N LEU A 75 2.94 -8.46 -2.72
CA LEU A 75 1.86 -7.54 -3.05
C LEU A 75 2.24 -6.09 -2.69
N VAL A 76 2.76 -5.87 -1.48
CA VAL A 76 3.06 -4.53 -0.99
C VAL A 76 4.25 -3.91 -1.72
N GLU A 77 5.29 -4.69 -2.04
CA GLU A 77 6.43 -4.24 -2.83
C GLU A 77 6.02 -3.94 -4.28
N ALA A 78 5.13 -4.73 -4.88
CA ALA A 78 4.58 -4.44 -6.20
C ALA A 78 3.77 -3.13 -6.21
N ASP A 79 2.96 -2.88 -5.19
CA ASP A 79 2.23 -1.62 -5.04
C ASP A 79 3.19 -0.42 -4.84
N LEU A 80 4.27 -0.58 -4.06
CA LEU A 80 5.32 0.43 -3.95
C LEU A 80 6.03 0.71 -5.28
N ALA A 81 6.37 -0.33 -6.04
CA ALA A 81 7.01 -0.19 -7.34
C ALA A 81 6.09 0.53 -8.33
N ARG A 82 4.80 0.19 -8.33
CA ARG A 82 3.77 0.86 -9.13
C ARG A 82 3.65 2.34 -8.76
N GLU A 83 3.58 2.69 -7.48
CA GLU A 83 3.57 4.10 -7.05
C GLU A 83 4.81 4.84 -7.54
N ARG A 84 6.01 4.27 -7.37
CA ARG A 84 7.26 4.87 -7.85
C ARG A 84 7.23 5.09 -9.35
N ALA A 85 6.78 4.10 -10.13
CA ALA A 85 6.66 4.22 -11.57
C ALA A 85 5.75 5.40 -11.97
N LEU A 86 4.60 5.56 -11.32
CA LEU A 86 3.66 6.66 -11.55
C LEU A 86 4.24 8.04 -11.18
N LEU A 87 5.06 8.11 -10.13
CA LEU A 87 5.71 9.36 -9.73
C LEU A 87 6.90 9.74 -10.62
N HIS A 88 7.60 8.75 -11.17
CA HIS A 88 8.72 8.95 -12.09
C HIS A 88 8.28 9.07 -13.55
N SER A 89 7.01 8.82 -13.88
CA SER A 89 6.43 9.22 -15.17
C SER A 89 6.19 10.73 -15.13
N ASP A 90 6.91 11.43 -16.00
CA ASP A 90 7.09 12.89 -16.04
C ASP A 90 5.77 13.71 -16.05
N PRO A 91 5.56 14.68 -15.13
CA PRO A 91 4.43 15.62 -15.21
C PRO A 91 4.50 16.60 -16.41
N ASP A 92 5.66 16.73 -17.07
CA ASP A 92 5.88 17.54 -18.27
C ASP A 92 5.89 16.72 -19.58
N ALA A 93 5.53 15.43 -19.53
CA ALA A 93 5.33 14.66 -20.76
C ALA A 93 4.31 15.39 -21.65
N PRO A 94 4.67 15.77 -22.90
CA PRO A 94 3.79 16.57 -23.73
C PRO A 94 2.48 15.80 -23.88
N LYS A 95 1.37 16.42 -23.43
CA LYS A 95 0.02 15.93 -23.70
C LYS A 95 -0.01 15.60 -25.18
N ALA A 96 -0.16 14.32 -25.52
CA ALA A 96 -0.17 13.84 -26.89
C ALA A 96 -1.03 14.80 -27.69
N ALA A 97 -0.38 15.55 -28.59
CA ALA A 97 -0.99 16.67 -29.27
C ALA A 97 -2.35 16.20 -29.77
N THR A 98 -3.42 16.78 -29.23
CA THR A 98 -4.75 16.62 -29.80
C THR A 98 -4.59 17.05 -31.23
N ARG A 99 -4.51 16.07 -32.13
CA ARG A 99 -4.55 16.33 -33.55
C ARG A 99 -5.97 16.81 -33.81
N GLN A 100 -6.19 18.12 -33.66
CA GLN A 100 -7.28 18.80 -34.33
C GLN A 100 -6.96 18.70 -35.82
N GLU A 101 -7.26 17.55 -36.39
CA GLU A 101 -7.56 17.45 -37.81
C GLU A 101 -8.79 18.33 -38.01
N LYS A 102 -8.53 19.52 -38.56
CA LYS A 102 -9.56 20.41 -39.10
C LYS A 102 -10.48 19.57 -39.98
N LEU A 103 -11.72 19.38 -39.56
CA LEU A 103 -12.77 18.89 -40.44
C LEU A 103 -13.17 20.05 -41.36
N PRO A 104 -13.06 19.89 -42.69
CA PRO A 104 -13.54 20.90 -43.62
C PRO A 104 -15.03 20.66 -43.85
N PHE A 105 -15.90 21.37 -43.13
CA PHE A 105 -17.27 21.68 -43.54
C PHE A 105 -17.63 23.07 -43.05
#